data_AF-A0A7W2LSR2-F1
#
_entry.id   AF-A0A7W2LSR2-F1
#
_cell.length_a   1.000
_cell.length_b   1.000
_cell.length_c   1.000
_cell.angle_alpha   90.00
_cell.angle_beta   90.00
_cell.angle_gamma   90.00
#
_symmetry.space_group_name_H-M   'P 1'
#
loop_
_entity.id
_entity.type
_entity.pdbx_description
1 polymer ?
#
loop_
_entity_poly.entity_id
_entity_poly.type
_entity_poly.pdbx_seq_one_letter_code
_entity_poly.pdbx_strand_id
1 'polypeptide(L)'
;MSYIVNAGRSMLELLLLIVVGLVPVVSGLLVMILQLQTKLAENAAVSVKEAVYSVDQAFNRMQETALRSLPLAGQPCASALNTLQDHVTSLSMLRSLTLVEDEQAYCSTTPDPLEDLTAFATSGRQVEISYGLADTRRKLLVNLYTADNNQGVIVTAYASQLRSELDAFQDGLTLLLEFDDRYLWSGGDSRAGARPSQDEFSTSMLSQKYGYRVVGGYAEGFTAREIRQSMRQTLPSLLLVGVLTASVVFLALMKGRANRRSRAAEGT
;
A
#
# COMPACT_ATOMS: atom_id res chain seq x y z
N MET A 1 5.60 -68.44 8.16
CA MET A 1 5.04 -67.26 8.87
C MET A 1 6.10 -66.25 9.38
N SER A 2 7.33 -66.22 8.86
CA SER A 2 8.40 -65.30 9.33
C SER A 2 8.74 -64.15 8.37
N TYR A 3 8.40 -64.27 7.08
CA TYR A 3 8.74 -63.25 6.06
C TYR A 3 7.94 -61.94 6.18
N ILE A 4 6.72 -61.99 6.74
CA ILE A 4 5.84 -60.82 6.88
C ILE A 4 6.34 -59.87 7.99
N VAL A 5 6.98 -60.42 9.04
CA VAL A 5 7.47 -59.64 10.19
C VAL A 5 8.71 -58.79 9.84
N ASN A 6 9.58 -59.30 8.96
CA ASN A 6 10.76 -58.55 8.48
C ASN A 6 10.39 -57.46 7.46
N ALA A 7 9.39 -57.72 6.61
CA ALA A 7 8.89 -56.71 5.67
C ALA A 7 8.25 -55.52 6.40
N GLY A 8 7.45 -55.77 7.44
CA GLY A 8 6.86 -54.71 8.27
C GLY A 8 7.89 -53.85 8.99
N ARG A 9 8.98 -54.45 9.48
CA ARG A 9 10.07 -53.71 10.16
C ARG A 9 10.91 -52.86 9.20
N SER A 10 11.20 -53.37 8.01
CA SER A 10 11.92 -52.63 6.96
C SER A 10 11.08 -51.46 6.42
N MET A 11 9.77 -51.66 6.28
CA MET A 11 8.84 -50.64 5.80
C MET A 11 8.68 -49.51 6.83
N LEU A 12 8.61 -49.85 8.12
CA LEU A 12 8.51 -48.87 9.22
C LEU A 12 9.78 -48.00 9.33
N GLU A 13 10.97 -48.58 9.13
CA GLU A 13 12.22 -47.82 9.09
C GLU A 13 12.31 -46.87 7.90
N LEU A 14 11.83 -47.29 6.72
CA LEU A 14 11.79 -46.43 5.53
C LEU A 14 10.80 -45.28 5.71
N LEU A 15 9.64 -45.56 6.33
CA LEU A 15 8.66 -44.54 6.70
C LEU A 15 9.25 -43.55 7.72
N LEU A 16 9.99 -44.04 8.71
CA LEU A 16 10.67 -43.21 9.71
C LEU A 16 11.73 -42.30 9.07
N LEU A 17 12.53 -42.83 8.13
CA LEU A 17 13.52 -42.03 7.40
C LEU A 17 12.88 -40.95 6.53
N ILE A 18 11.76 -41.27 5.85
CA ILE A 18 11.00 -40.29 5.07
C ILE A 18 10.45 -39.21 5.99
N VAL A 19 9.83 -39.58 7.11
CA VAL A 19 9.27 -38.61 8.06
C VAL A 19 10.37 -37.70 8.61
N VAL A 20 11.51 -38.27 9.04
CA VAL A 20 12.62 -37.48 9.59
C VAL A 20 13.25 -36.55 8.56
N GLY A 21 13.38 -36.98 7.30
CA GLY A 21 13.88 -36.12 6.22
C GLY A 21 12.89 -35.03 5.80
N LEU A 22 11.58 -35.28 5.96
CA LEU A 22 10.52 -34.39 5.49
C LEU A 22 10.12 -33.36 6.55
N VAL A 23 10.33 -33.65 7.84
CA VAL A 23 10.05 -32.73 8.95
C VAL A 23 10.75 -31.36 8.77
N PRO A 24 12.07 -31.26 8.51
CA PRO A 24 12.74 -29.97 8.29
C PRO A 24 12.21 -29.19 7.07
N VAL A 25 11.77 -29.92 6.03
CA VAL A 25 11.23 -29.31 4.81
C VAL A 25 9.87 -28.68 5.09
N VAL A 26 8.97 -29.44 5.72
CA VAL A 26 7.62 -28.95 6.04
C VAL A 26 7.66 -27.83 7.07
N SER A 27 8.50 -27.96 8.11
CA SER A 27 8.65 -26.90 9.11
C SER A 27 9.23 -25.62 8.50
N GLY A 28 10.25 -25.74 7.64
CA GLY A 28 10.84 -24.61 6.93
C GLY A 28 9.84 -23.89 6.02
N LEU A 29 9.04 -24.63 5.24
CA LEU A 29 8.00 -24.06 4.40
C LEU A 29 6.89 -23.38 5.20
N LEU A 30 6.46 -23.98 6.31
CA LEU A 30 5.45 -23.40 7.18
C LEU A 30 5.92 -22.07 7.76
N VAL A 31 7.15 -22.03 8.29
CA VAL A 31 7.74 -20.80 8.84
C VAL A 31 7.85 -19.72 7.77
N MET A 32 8.29 -20.08 6.57
CA MET A 32 8.38 -19.14 5.44
C MET A 32 7.02 -18.52 5.09
N ILE A 33 5.95 -19.32 5.02
CA ILE A 33 4.61 -18.83 4.72
C ILE A 33 4.14 -17.85 5.80
N LEU A 34 4.33 -18.21 7.07
CA LEU A 34 3.96 -17.35 8.19
C LEU A 34 4.73 -16.03 8.16
N GLN A 35 6.05 -16.07 7.94
CA GLN A 35 6.90 -14.88 7.84
C GLN A 35 6.48 -13.97 6.69
N LEU A 36 6.12 -14.55 5.55
CA LEU A 36 5.65 -13.78 4.40
C LEU A 36 4.31 -13.10 4.71
N GLN A 37 3.34 -13.82 5.28
CA GLN A 37 2.05 -13.23 5.65
C GLN A 37 2.20 -12.12 6.69
N THR A 38 3.03 -12.32 7.72
CA THR A 38 3.31 -11.27 8.71
C THR A 38 3.96 -10.05 8.08
N LYS A 39 4.91 -10.27 7.15
CA LYS A 39 5.57 -9.18 6.43
C LYS A 39 4.59 -8.41 5.53
N LEU A 40 3.71 -9.10 4.80
CA LEU A 40 2.71 -8.45 3.96
C LEU A 40 1.74 -7.60 4.80
N ALA A 41 1.26 -8.14 5.93
CA ALA A 41 0.40 -7.41 6.84
C ALA A 41 1.08 -6.16 7.44
N GLU A 42 2.32 -6.31 7.91
CA GLU A 42 3.10 -5.20 8.46
C GLU A 42 3.39 -4.14 7.40
N ASN A 43 3.81 -4.55 6.20
CA ASN A 43 4.04 -3.66 5.08
C ASN A 43 2.78 -2.86 4.72
N ALA A 44 1.61 -3.51 4.63
CA ALA A 44 0.36 -2.80 4.35
C ALA A 44 0.06 -1.75 5.43
N ALA A 45 0.21 -2.09 6.71
CA ALA A 45 -0.03 -1.17 7.81
C ALA A 45 0.95 0.02 7.83
N VAL A 46 2.23 -0.23 7.61
CA VAL A 46 3.28 0.80 7.55
C VAL A 46 3.05 1.71 6.34
N SER A 47 2.82 1.14 5.15
CA SER A 47 2.60 1.93 3.93
C SER A 47 1.35 2.78 3.99
N VAL A 48 0.25 2.32 4.59
CA VAL A 48 -0.94 3.18 4.80
C VAL A 48 -0.61 4.36 5.72
N LYS A 49 0.13 4.13 6.80
CA LYS A 49 0.56 5.20 7.71
C LYS A 49 1.47 6.22 7.03
N GLU A 50 2.45 5.74 6.26
CA GLU A 50 3.36 6.59 5.50
C GLU A 50 2.65 7.34 4.37
N ALA A 51 1.66 6.72 3.72
CA ALA A 51 0.85 7.36 2.70
C ALA A 51 0.01 8.50 3.27
N VAL A 52 -0.63 8.33 4.44
CA VAL A 52 -1.32 9.43 5.14
C VAL A 52 -0.33 10.56 5.45
N TYR A 53 0.87 10.23 5.94
CA TYR A 53 1.87 11.25 6.22
C TYR A 53 2.33 12.02 4.96
N SER A 54 2.59 11.31 3.85
CA SER A 54 3.00 11.96 2.59
C SER A 54 1.89 12.84 2.00
N VAL A 55 0.65 12.33 1.99
CA VAL A 55 -0.51 13.09 1.49
C VAL A 55 -0.82 14.29 2.39
N ASP A 56 -0.73 14.16 3.72
CA ASP A 56 -0.83 15.29 4.65
C ASP A 56 0.26 16.33 4.37
N GLN A 57 1.49 15.90 4.05
CA GLN A 57 2.56 16.82 3.69
C GLN A 57 2.28 17.56 2.37
N ALA A 58 1.69 16.89 1.37
CA ALA A 58 1.27 17.54 0.14
C ALA A 58 0.20 18.62 0.41
N PHE A 59 -0.79 18.31 1.25
CA PHE A 59 -1.81 19.28 1.66
C PHE A 59 -1.26 20.41 2.53
N ASN A 60 -0.28 20.14 3.39
CA ASN A 60 0.39 21.19 4.17
C ASN A 60 1.02 22.25 3.26
N ARG A 61 1.67 21.84 2.15
CA ARG A 61 2.24 22.78 1.17
C ARG A 61 1.17 23.63 0.48
N MET A 62 0.01 23.03 0.18
CA MET A 62 -1.14 23.76 -0.37
C MET A 62 -1.69 24.76 0.66
N GLN A 63 -1.87 24.33 1.90
CA GLN A 63 -2.32 25.17 3.02
C GLN A 63 -1.40 26.37 3.23
N GLU A 64 -0.08 26.16 3.22
CA GLU A 64 0.91 27.25 3.36
C GLU A 64 0.78 28.28 2.23
N THR A 65 0.53 27.82 1.00
CA THR A 65 0.29 28.71 -0.15
C THR A 65 -1.01 29.49 0.02
N ALA A 66 -2.07 28.84 0.51
CA ALA A 66 -3.34 29.48 0.81
C ALA A 66 -3.16 30.61 1.83
N LEU A 67 -2.46 30.32 2.93
CA LEU A 67 -2.18 31.29 4.00
C LEU A 67 -1.32 32.46 3.52
N ARG A 68 -0.35 32.24 2.63
CA ARG A 68 0.44 33.32 2.01
C ARG A 68 -0.38 34.21 1.07
N SER A 69 -1.42 33.66 0.47
CA SER A 69 -2.30 34.36 -0.48
C SER A 69 -3.50 35.01 0.20
N LEU A 70 -3.78 34.64 1.45
CA LEU A 70 -4.89 35.15 2.24
C LEU A 70 -4.89 36.69 2.40
N PRO A 71 -3.76 37.39 2.57
CA PRO A 71 -3.76 38.86 2.62
C PRO A 71 -4.19 39.56 1.32
N LEU A 72 -4.31 38.81 0.21
CA LEU A 72 -4.84 39.32 -1.05
C LEU A 72 -6.37 39.23 -1.12
N ALA A 73 -7.00 38.42 -0.26
CA ALA A 73 -8.45 38.34 -0.16
C ALA A 73 -9.02 39.68 0.35
N GLY A 74 -10.12 40.14 -0.24
CA GLY A 74 -10.70 41.47 -0.02
C GLY A 74 -10.07 42.59 -0.87
N GLN A 75 -9.00 42.31 -1.64
CA GLN A 75 -8.50 43.24 -2.64
C GLN A 75 -9.29 43.11 -3.96
N PRO A 76 -9.42 44.19 -4.75
CA PRO A 76 -9.97 44.10 -6.10
C PRO A 76 -9.20 43.09 -6.95
N CYS A 77 -9.92 42.27 -7.73
CA CYS A 77 -9.28 41.22 -8.53
C CYS A 77 -8.16 41.76 -9.46
N ALA A 78 -8.35 42.96 -10.01
CA ALA A 78 -7.37 43.61 -10.87
C ALA A 78 -6.00 43.88 -10.19
N SER A 79 -5.97 44.11 -8.87
CA SER A 79 -4.70 44.33 -8.14
C SER A 79 -4.09 43.03 -7.62
N ALA A 80 -4.91 42.04 -7.27
CA ALA A 80 -4.44 40.77 -6.71
C ALA A 80 -3.96 39.75 -7.77
N LEU A 81 -4.49 39.82 -9.00
CA LEU A 81 -4.32 38.78 -10.01
C LEU A 81 -2.85 38.50 -10.38
N ASN A 82 -2.03 39.54 -10.56
CA ASN A 82 -0.62 39.37 -10.91
C ASN A 82 0.14 38.62 -9.81
N THR A 83 -0.05 39.02 -8.55
CA THR A 83 0.60 38.36 -7.40
C THR A 83 0.13 36.91 -7.23
N LEU A 84 -1.15 36.62 -7.49
CA LEU A 84 -1.65 35.25 -7.50
C LEU A 84 -1.02 34.39 -8.60
N GLN A 85 -0.84 34.95 -9.80
CA GLN A 85 -0.17 34.25 -10.90
C GLN A 85 1.30 33.96 -10.58
N ASP A 86 2.01 34.88 -9.92
CA ASP A 86 3.38 34.66 -9.44
C ASP A 86 3.44 33.51 -8.43
N HIS A 87 2.48 33.43 -7.50
CA HIS A 87 2.39 32.31 -6.56
C HIS A 87 2.13 30.97 -7.26
N VAL A 88 1.23 30.91 -8.24
CA VAL A 88 0.93 29.68 -8.99
C VAL A 88 2.13 29.22 -9.81
N THR A 89 2.80 30.13 -10.52
CA THR A 89 3.96 29.80 -11.37
C THR A 89 5.18 29.32 -10.57
N SER A 90 5.29 29.75 -9.31
CA SER A 90 6.36 29.30 -8.41
C SER A 90 6.22 27.83 -7.95
N LEU A 91 5.04 27.23 -8.09
CA LEU A 91 4.73 25.88 -7.60
C LEU A 91 4.12 25.03 -8.72
N SER A 92 4.93 24.16 -9.32
CA SER A 92 4.54 23.30 -10.46
C SER A 92 3.33 22.38 -10.21
N MET A 93 2.97 22.16 -8.94
CA MET A 93 1.85 21.32 -8.54
C MET A 93 0.50 22.06 -8.60
N LEU A 94 0.50 23.39 -8.52
CA LEU A 94 -0.71 24.20 -8.47
C LEU A 94 -1.27 24.43 -9.87
N ARG A 95 -2.59 24.33 -9.98
CA ARG A 95 -3.34 24.74 -11.17
C ARG A 95 -3.78 26.19 -11.03
N SER A 96 -4.36 26.54 -9.89
CA SER A 96 -4.93 27.87 -9.67
C SER A 96 -5.07 28.24 -8.20
N LEU A 97 -5.15 29.55 -8.00
CA LEU A 97 -5.54 30.17 -6.74
C LEU A 97 -6.80 30.99 -6.97
N THR A 98 -7.76 30.86 -6.06
CA THR A 98 -9.03 31.58 -6.11
C THR A 98 -9.28 32.27 -4.78
N LEU A 99 -9.60 33.56 -4.82
CA LEU A 99 -9.97 34.35 -3.65
C LEU A 99 -11.48 34.27 -3.43
N VAL A 100 -11.84 34.19 -2.15
CA VAL A 100 -13.21 34.09 -1.65
C VAL A 100 -13.45 35.26 -0.69
N GLU A 101 -14.59 35.92 -0.83
CA GLU A 101 -15.07 36.95 0.07
C GLU A 101 -16.55 36.67 0.34
N ASP A 102 -16.97 36.70 1.61
CA ASP A 102 -18.34 36.38 2.03
C ASP A 102 -18.82 35.02 1.49
N GLU A 103 -17.93 34.01 1.54
CA GLU A 103 -18.14 32.65 0.99
C GLU A 103 -18.32 32.61 -0.55
N GLN A 104 -18.17 33.73 -1.25
CA GLN A 104 -18.28 33.82 -2.71
C GLN A 104 -16.90 33.91 -3.37
N ALA A 105 -16.63 32.97 -4.28
CA ALA A 105 -15.43 33.03 -5.10
C ALA A 105 -15.55 34.17 -6.13
N TYR A 106 -14.62 35.12 -6.12
CA TYR A 106 -14.72 36.34 -6.93
C TYR A 106 -13.53 36.58 -7.87
N CYS A 107 -12.37 36.00 -7.59
CA CYS A 107 -11.16 36.19 -8.39
C CYS A 107 -10.38 34.89 -8.50
N SER A 108 -10.03 34.45 -9.71
CA SER A 108 -9.24 33.23 -9.94
C SER A 108 -8.13 33.48 -10.95
N THR A 109 -7.01 32.77 -10.81
CA THR A 109 -5.91 32.78 -11.80
C THR A 109 -6.27 32.00 -13.07
N THR A 110 -7.33 31.21 -13.04
CA THR A 110 -7.84 30.44 -14.18
C THR A 110 -9.25 30.90 -14.54
N PRO A 111 -9.65 30.82 -15.83
CA PRO A 111 -11.01 31.18 -16.26
C PRO A 111 -12.06 30.10 -15.91
N ASP A 112 -11.79 29.26 -14.91
CA ASP A 112 -12.70 28.19 -14.48
C ASP A 112 -13.96 28.81 -13.84
N PRO A 113 -15.15 28.20 -13.98
CA PRO A 113 -16.38 28.70 -13.35
C PRO A 113 -16.24 28.86 -11.84
N LEU A 114 -16.58 30.05 -11.32
CA LEU A 114 -16.49 30.36 -9.89
C LEU A 114 -17.67 29.80 -9.08
N GLU A 115 -18.76 29.40 -9.73
CA GLU A 115 -19.95 28.84 -9.07
C GLU A 115 -19.63 27.55 -8.33
N ASP A 116 -18.88 26.64 -8.94
CA ASP A 116 -18.46 25.38 -8.30
C ASP A 116 -17.55 25.65 -7.08
N LEU A 117 -16.65 26.63 -7.21
CA LEU A 117 -15.72 27.00 -6.15
C LEU A 117 -16.44 27.71 -4.99
N THR A 118 -17.47 28.48 -5.29
CA THR A 118 -18.37 29.09 -4.31
C THR A 118 -19.15 28.00 -3.57
N ALA A 119 -19.74 27.04 -4.29
CA ALA A 119 -20.44 25.91 -3.69
C ALA A 119 -19.51 25.09 -2.78
N PHE A 120 -18.24 24.91 -3.17
CA PHE A 120 -17.23 24.27 -2.34
C PHE A 120 -16.92 25.09 -1.07
N ALA A 121 -16.73 26.41 -1.17
CA ALA A 121 -16.49 27.27 -0.01
C ALA A 121 -17.63 27.19 1.03
N THR A 122 -18.89 27.18 0.58
CA THR A 122 -20.07 27.08 1.45
C THR A 122 -20.32 25.65 1.98
N SER A 123 -19.66 24.63 1.41
CA SER A 123 -19.87 23.22 1.80
C SER A 123 -19.39 22.88 3.22
N GLY A 124 -18.58 23.76 3.84
CA GLY A 124 -17.94 23.52 5.13
C GLY A 124 -16.80 22.49 5.08
N ARG A 125 -16.47 21.96 3.90
CA ARG A 125 -15.38 21.00 3.69
C ARG A 125 -14.06 21.73 3.49
N GLN A 126 -13.00 21.23 4.12
CA GLN A 126 -11.67 21.77 3.90
C GLN A 126 -11.03 21.28 2.59
N VAL A 127 -11.31 20.04 2.19
CA VAL A 127 -10.76 19.42 0.98
C VAL A 127 -11.85 18.74 0.17
N GLU A 128 -11.78 18.92 -1.15
CA GLU A 128 -12.63 18.25 -2.12
C GLU A 128 -11.83 17.80 -3.34
N ILE A 129 -12.19 16.64 -3.88
CA ILE A 129 -11.78 16.23 -5.21
C ILE A 129 -12.84 16.68 -6.21
N SER A 130 -12.45 17.43 -7.24
CA SER A 130 -13.34 17.86 -8.33
C SER A 130 -12.86 17.35 -9.69
N TYR A 131 -13.78 17.14 -10.62
CA TYR A 131 -13.47 16.66 -11.97
C TYR A 131 -13.22 17.78 -12.98
N GLY A 132 -13.31 19.04 -12.56
CA GLY A 132 -13.11 20.24 -13.37
C GLY A 132 -13.98 20.25 -14.63
N LEU A 133 -15.13 20.93 -14.60
CA LEU A 133 -16.00 21.06 -15.79
C LEU A 133 -15.28 21.72 -16.99
N ALA A 134 -14.23 22.50 -16.73
CA ALA A 134 -13.50 23.29 -17.73
C ALA A 134 -12.13 22.71 -18.16
N ASP A 135 -11.68 21.57 -17.61
CA ASP A 135 -10.44 20.94 -18.11
C ASP A 135 -10.74 20.04 -19.31
N THR A 136 -10.41 20.50 -20.52
CA THR A 136 -10.43 19.67 -21.74
C THR A 136 -9.62 18.39 -21.60
N ARG A 137 -8.67 18.32 -20.65
CA ARG A 137 -7.86 17.14 -20.35
C ARG A 137 -8.51 16.18 -19.34
N ARG A 138 -9.72 16.47 -18.83
CA ARG A 138 -10.45 15.67 -17.85
C ARG A 138 -9.59 15.28 -16.64
N LYS A 139 -8.68 16.14 -16.18
CA LYS A 139 -7.78 15.81 -15.07
C LYS A 139 -8.53 15.95 -13.75
N LEU A 140 -8.22 15.05 -12.82
CA LEU A 140 -8.71 15.11 -11.46
C LEU A 140 -8.02 16.26 -10.72
N LEU A 141 -8.80 17.11 -10.07
CA LEU A 141 -8.34 18.27 -9.32
C LEU A 141 -8.61 18.07 -7.83
N VAL A 142 -7.79 18.71 -7.01
CA VAL A 142 -7.98 18.75 -5.57
C VAL A 142 -8.04 20.20 -5.13
N ASN A 143 -9.15 20.55 -4.50
CA ASN A 143 -9.45 21.88 -3.98
C ASN A 143 -9.23 21.86 -2.47
N LEU A 144 -8.47 22.82 -1.95
CA LEU A 144 -8.28 23.04 -0.53
C LEU A 144 -8.76 24.45 -0.17
N TYR A 145 -9.71 24.55 0.76
CA TYR A 145 -10.25 25.81 1.23
C TYR A 145 -9.61 26.22 2.56
N THR A 146 -9.23 27.49 2.64
CA THR A 146 -8.73 28.13 3.87
C THR A 146 -9.45 29.46 4.05
N ALA A 147 -10.01 29.70 5.22
CA ALA A 147 -10.74 30.92 5.54
C ALA A 147 -10.17 31.59 6.80
N ASP A 148 -10.27 32.91 6.83
CA ASP A 148 -10.08 33.77 8.00
C ASP A 148 -11.14 34.87 7.97
N ASN A 149 -12.04 34.85 8.94
CA ASN A 149 -13.24 35.70 8.99
C ASN A 149 -14.06 35.59 7.68
N ASN A 150 -14.36 36.71 7.02
CA ASN A 150 -15.11 36.76 5.76
C ASN A 150 -14.24 36.56 4.52
N GLN A 151 -12.94 36.31 4.69
CA GLN A 151 -11.98 36.18 3.59
C GLN A 151 -11.50 34.74 3.49
N GLY A 152 -11.24 34.27 2.27
CA GLY A 152 -10.74 32.93 2.06
C GLY A 152 -9.98 32.76 0.76
N VAL A 153 -9.30 31.63 0.67
CA VAL A 153 -8.54 31.22 -0.50
C VAL A 153 -8.80 29.75 -0.77
N ILE A 154 -9.10 29.45 -2.03
CA ILE A 154 -9.16 28.09 -2.55
C ILE A 154 -7.90 27.83 -3.37
N VAL A 155 -7.16 26.81 -2.99
CA VAL A 155 -5.98 26.31 -3.72
C VAL A 155 -6.41 25.09 -4.52
N THR A 156 -6.23 25.15 -5.83
CA THR A 156 -6.52 24.03 -6.73
C THR A 156 -5.23 23.43 -7.24
N ALA A 157 -5.03 22.12 -7.05
CA ALA A 157 -3.87 21.37 -7.53
C ALA A 157 -4.27 20.19 -8.40
N TYR A 158 -3.32 19.71 -9.22
CA TYR A 158 -3.53 18.47 -9.98
C TYR A 158 -3.36 17.26 -9.06
N ALA A 159 -4.35 16.35 -9.07
CA ALA A 159 -4.26 15.11 -8.30
C ALA A 159 -3.16 14.16 -8.79
N SER A 160 -2.53 14.43 -9.93
CA SER A 160 -1.38 13.65 -10.43
C SER A 160 -0.22 13.62 -9.45
N GLN A 161 0.00 14.68 -8.66
CA GLN A 161 1.03 14.65 -7.62
C GLN A 161 0.66 13.66 -6.52
N LEU A 162 -0.59 13.67 -6.05
CA LEU A 162 -1.04 12.69 -5.05
C LEU A 162 -0.92 11.27 -5.59
N ARG A 163 -1.20 11.06 -6.88
CA ARG A 163 -1.01 9.75 -7.52
C ARG A 163 0.45 9.30 -7.53
N SER A 164 1.40 10.21 -7.76
CA SER A 164 2.83 9.86 -7.66
C SER A 164 3.26 9.57 -6.23
N GLU A 165 2.70 10.27 -5.24
CA GLU A 165 2.95 9.93 -3.82
C GLU A 165 2.45 8.51 -3.51
N LEU A 166 1.27 8.12 -4.02
CA LEU A 166 0.70 6.78 -3.81
C LEU A 166 1.42 5.67 -4.60
N ASP A 167 2.18 6.01 -5.64
CA ASP A 167 2.96 5.06 -6.44
C ASP A 167 4.31 4.73 -5.80
N ALA A 168 4.77 5.54 -4.83
CA ALA A 168 6.08 5.40 -4.20
C ALA A 168 6.21 4.21 -3.22
N PHE A 169 5.20 3.34 -3.14
CA PHE A 169 5.10 2.27 -2.14
C PHE A 169 5.42 0.88 -2.73
N GLN A 170 5.56 -0.12 -1.84
CA GLN A 170 6.08 -1.46 -2.18
C GLN A 170 5.34 -2.15 -3.33
N ASP A 171 6.08 -2.97 -4.08
CA ASP A 171 5.57 -3.72 -5.22
C ASP A 171 4.31 -4.54 -4.87
N GLY A 172 3.25 -4.30 -5.65
CA GLY A 172 1.98 -5.03 -5.55
C GLY A 172 1.03 -4.57 -4.45
N LEU A 173 1.46 -3.68 -3.55
CA LEU A 173 0.56 -3.00 -2.63
C LEU A 173 -0.23 -1.93 -3.40
N THR A 174 -1.55 -1.94 -3.25
CA THR A 174 -2.40 -0.90 -3.82
C THR A 174 -2.90 0.03 -2.73
N LEU A 175 -2.67 1.34 -2.90
CA LEU A 175 -3.15 2.38 -2.01
C LEU A 175 -4.23 3.22 -2.69
N LEU A 176 -5.36 3.37 -2.02
CA LEU A 176 -6.48 4.19 -2.44
C LEU A 176 -6.60 5.34 -1.48
N LEU A 177 -6.72 6.53 -2.05
CA LEU A 177 -7.04 7.73 -1.33
C LEU A 177 -8.52 8.06 -1.61
N GLU A 178 -9.35 7.99 -0.57
CA GLU A 178 -10.79 8.17 -0.60
C GLU A 178 -11.21 9.50 0.03
N PHE A 179 -12.06 10.22 -0.69
CA PHE A 179 -12.79 11.41 -0.27
C PHE A 179 -14.27 11.13 -0.50
N ASP A 180 -14.96 10.68 0.55
CA ASP A 180 -16.34 10.21 0.49
C ASP A 180 -16.55 9.17 -0.62
N ASP A 181 -17.32 9.50 -1.66
CA ASP A 181 -17.64 8.63 -2.79
C ASP A 181 -16.59 8.65 -3.92
N ARG A 182 -15.59 9.54 -3.82
CA ARG A 182 -14.53 9.70 -4.83
C ARG A 182 -13.26 9.08 -4.32
N TYR A 183 -12.53 8.40 -5.20
CA TYR A 183 -11.25 7.80 -4.86
C TYR A 183 -10.24 7.93 -6.00
N LEU A 184 -8.97 7.87 -5.64
CA LEU A 184 -7.84 7.81 -6.58
C LEU A 184 -6.76 6.85 -6.09
N TRP A 185 -5.98 6.33 -7.03
CA TRP A 185 -4.82 5.48 -6.78
C TRP A 185 -3.74 5.78 -7.82
N SER A 186 -2.58 5.13 -7.73
CA SER A 186 -1.47 5.34 -8.67
C SER A 186 -1.89 5.21 -10.14
N GLY A 187 -2.66 4.18 -10.48
CA GLY A 187 -3.12 3.86 -11.83
C GLY A 187 -4.34 4.63 -12.34
N GLY A 188 -5.09 5.34 -11.49
CA GLY A 188 -6.35 5.96 -11.92
C GLY A 188 -7.15 6.69 -10.86
N ASP A 189 -8.42 6.93 -11.18
CA ASP A 189 -9.40 7.55 -10.30
C ASP A 189 -10.76 6.85 -10.44
N SER A 190 -11.72 7.21 -9.61
CA SER A 190 -13.03 6.55 -9.55
C SER A 190 -13.84 6.56 -10.86
N ARG A 191 -13.42 7.29 -11.89
CA ARG A 191 -14.00 7.19 -13.25
C ARG A 191 -13.48 6.01 -14.05
N ALA A 192 -12.36 5.40 -13.66
CA ALA A 192 -11.71 4.33 -14.42
C ALA A 192 -12.42 2.95 -14.33
N GLY A 193 -13.71 2.92 -13.98
CA GLY A 193 -14.62 1.80 -14.16
C GLY A 193 -14.45 0.63 -13.20
N ALA A 194 -13.23 0.32 -12.76
CA ALA A 194 -12.97 -0.74 -11.79
C ALA A 194 -12.14 -0.21 -10.62
N ARG A 195 -12.69 -0.34 -9.41
CA ARG A 195 -11.95 -0.15 -8.16
C ARG A 195 -10.91 -1.28 -8.05
N PRO A 196 -9.62 -0.98 -7.84
CA PRO A 196 -8.63 -2.04 -7.69
C PRO A 196 -8.90 -2.85 -6.40
N SER A 197 -8.61 -4.15 -6.41
CA SER A 197 -8.81 -5.05 -5.26
C SER A 197 -7.82 -4.73 -4.13
N GLN A 198 -8.30 -4.76 -2.88
CA GLN A 198 -7.51 -4.64 -1.64
C GLN A 198 -7.85 -5.79 -0.68
N ASP A 199 -8.33 -6.93 -1.18
CA ASP A 199 -8.99 -7.96 -0.36
C ASP A 199 -8.03 -8.66 0.61
N GLU A 200 -6.73 -8.66 0.31
CA GLU A 200 -5.71 -9.27 1.15
C GLU A 200 -5.00 -8.22 2.01
N PHE A 201 -4.97 -8.45 3.33
CA PHE A 201 -4.34 -7.56 4.30
C PHE A 201 -4.82 -6.10 4.23
N SER A 202 -6.10 -5.90 3.92
CA SER A 202 -6.74 -4.59 3.88
C SER A 202 -6.57 -3.86 5.22
N THR A 203 -6.08 -2.64 5.15
CA THR A 203 -5.97 -1.73 6.30
C THR A 203 -6.30 -0.31 5.85
N SER A 204 -6.81 0.49 6.77
CA SER A 204 -7.24 1.86 6.47
C SER A 204 -6.90 2.82 7.58
N MET A 205 -6.60 4.06 7.22
CA MET A 205 -6.32 5.14 8.15
C MET A 205 -7.00 6.43 7.69
N LEU A 206 -7.62 7.15 8.62
CA LEU A 206 -8.24 8.46 8.38
C LEU A 206 -7.24 9.56 8.73
N SER A 207 -7.07 10.55 7.85
CA SER A 207 -6.35 11.77 8.18
C SER A 207 -7.18 12.61 9.15
N GLN A 208 -6.62 12.86 10.33
CA GLN A 208 -7.26 13.72 11.33
C GLN A 208 -7.28 15.19 10.90
N LYS A 209 -6.35 15.59 10.03
CA LYS A 209 -6.19 16.99 9.63
C LYS A 209 -7.09 17.37 8.46
N TYR A 210 -7.21 16.51 7.45
CA TYR A 210 -7.89 16.82 6.19
C TYR A 210 -9.11 15.95 5.90
N GLY A 211 -9.43 14.98 6.76
CA GLY A 211 -10.68 14.21 6.71
C GLY A 211 -10.76 13.17 5.59
N TYR A 212 -9.69 12.93 4.82
CA TYR A 212 -9.64 11.85 3.83
C TYR A 212 -9.25 10.52 4.45
N ARG A 213 -9.50 9.41 3.74
CA ARG A 213 -9.12 8.06 4.16
C ARG A 213 -8.13 7.46 3.17
N VAL A 214 -7.09 6.80 3.68
CA VAL A 214 -6.24 5.93 2.87
C VAL A 214 -6.61 4.49 3.17
N VAL A 215 -6.84 3.70 2.13
CA VAL A 215 -7.08 2.26 2.21
C VAL A 215 -5.97 1.56 1.43
N GLY A 216 -5.27 0.66 2.08
CA GLY A 216 -4.18 -0.10 1.48
C GLY A 216 -4.40 -1.59 1.63
N GLY A 217 -3.99 -2.34 0.61
CA GLY A 217 -4.05 -3.80 0.63
C GLY A 217 -3.48 -4.39 -0.65
N TYR A 218 -3.41 -5.71 -0.70
CA TYR A 218 -2.99 -6.44 -1.88
C TYR A 218 -4.21 -6.97 -2.63
N ALA A 219 -4.07 -7.08 -3.95
CA ALA A 219 -5.08 -7.67 -4.79
C ALA A 219 -5.26 -9.16 -4.48
N GLU A 220 -6.44 -9.69 -4.73
CA GLU A 220 -6.74 -11.12 -4.58
C GLU A 220 -5.71 -12.02 -5.30
N GLY A 221 -5.27 -13.05 -4.59
CA GLY A 221 -4.29 -14.03 -5.04
C GLY A 221 -2.85 -13.54 -5.03
N PHE A 222 -2.56 -12.33 -4.53
CA PHE A 222 -1.19 -11.82 -4.44
C PHE A 222 -0.34 -12.68 -3.51
N THR A 223 -0.83 -12.98 -2.31
CA THR A 223 -0.13 -13.82 -1.33
C THR A 223 0.18 -15.20 -1.91
N ALA A 224 -0.76 -15.81 -2.63
CA ALA A 224 -0.55 -17.12 -3.25
C ALA A 224 0.51 -17.10 -4.35
N ARG A 225 0.57 -16.03 -5.15
CA ARG A 225 1.61 -15.82 -6.17
C ARG A 225 2.98 -15.64 -5.50
N GLU A 226 3.04 -14.84 -4.44
CA GLU A 226 4.28 -14.54 -3.72
C GLU A 226 4.82 -15.77 -2.97
N ILE A 227 3.95 -16.55 -2.33
CA ILE A 227 4.31 -17.86 -1.73
C ILE A 227 4.89 -18.78 -2.80
N ARG A 228 4.27 -18.86 -3.99
CA ARG A 228 4.75 -19.74 -5.07
C ARG A 228 6.10 -19.29 -5.63
N GLN A 229 6.36 -17.98 -5.65
CA GLN A 229 7.64 -17.42 -6.07
C GLN A 229 8.73 -17.69 -5.03
N SER A 230 8.45 -17.38 -3.76
CA SER A 230 9.37 -17.65 -2.65
C SER A 230 9.66 -19.14 -2.48
N MET A 231 8.64 -20.00 -2.60
CA MET A 231 8.81 -21.46 -2.53
C MET A 231 9.73 -21.97 -3.64
N ARG A 232 9.66 -21.45 -4.87
CA ARG A 232 10.57 -21.85 -5.95
C ARG A 232 12.04 -21.55 -5.64
N GLN A 233 12.31 -20.50 -4.87
CA GLN A 233 13.66 -20.12 -4.48
C GLN A 233 14.15 -20.91 -3.25
N THR A 234 13.28 -21.18 -2.28
CA THR A 234 13.66 -21.78 -0.98
C THR A 234 13.54 -23.31 -0.96
N LEU A 235 12.73 -23.92 -1.82
CA LEU A 235 12.51 -25.37 -1.83
C LEU A 235 13.81 -26.18 -2.08
N PRO A 236 14.71 -25.81 -3.01
CA PRO A 236 15.94 -26.58 -3.26
C PRO A 236 16.86 -26.66 -2.04
N SER A 237 16.99 -25.57 -1.28
CA SER A 237 17.83 -25.56 -0.07
C SER A 237 17.22 -26.39 1.05
N LEU A 238 15.91 -26.30 1.26
CA LEU A 238 15.20 -27.13 2.25
C LEU A 238 15.30 -28.62 1.91
N LEU A 239 15.16 -29.00 0.63
CA LEU A 239 15.31 -30.38 0.19
C LEU A 239 16.72 -30.92 0.46
N LEU A 240 17.76 -30.12 0.21
CA LEU A 240 19.14 -30.50 0.52
C LEU A 240 19.32 -30.80 2.02
N VAL A 241 18.78 -29.93 2.89
CA VAL A 241 18.80 -30.15 4.34
C VAL A 241 18.04 -31.42 4.72
N GLY A 242 16.86 -31.65 4.15
CA GLY A 242 16.08 -32.87 4.37
C GLY A 242 16.85 -34.14 3.98
N VAL A 243 17.50 -34.14 2.82
CA VAL A 243 18.31 -35.26 2.32
C VAL A 243 19.52 -35.52 3.22
N LEU A 244 20.23 -34.48 3.67
CA LEU A 244 21.35 -34.62 4.61
C LEU A 244 20.89 -35.20 5.94
N THR A 245 19.76 -34.72 6.47
CA THR A 245 19.19 -35.19 7.74
C THR A 245 18.82 -36.67 7.64
N ALA A 246 18.14 -37.07 6.57
CA ALA A 246 17.80 -38.47 6.32
C ALA A 246 19.05 -39.36 6.15
N SER A 247 20.08 -38.86 5.46
CA SER A 247 21.34 -39.59 5.23
C SER A 247 22.08 -39.86 6.54
N VAL A 248 22.15 -38.89 7.45
CA VAL A 248 22.78 -39.06 8.77
C VAL A 248 22.04 -40.10 9.61
N VAL A 249 20.71 -40.05 9.65
CA VAL A 249 19.90 -41.02 10.40
C VAL A 249 20.01 -42.42 9.80
N PHE A 250 20.04 -42.54 8.47
CA PHE A 250 20.26 -43.81 7.79
C PHE A 250 21.62 -44.43 8.17
N LEU A 251 22.70 -43.63 8.15
CA LEU A 251 24.03 -44.10 8.56
C LEU A 251 24.07 -44.51 10.03
N ALA A 252 23.38 -43.79 10.92
CA ALA A 252 23.29 -44.14 12.33
C ALA A 252 22.56 -45.47 12.56
N LEU A 253 21.45 -45.71 11.87
CA LEU A 253 20.71 -46.98 11.92
C LEU A 253 21.55 -48.15 11.37
N MET A 254 22.28 -47.93 10.27
CA MET A 254 23.18 -48.92 9.68
C MET A 254 24.33 -49.29 10.63
N LYS A 255 24.99 -48.29 11.24
CA LYS A 255 26.03 -48.53 12.27
C LYS A 255 25.48 -49.27 13.48
N GLY A 256 24.28 -48.91 13.96
CA GLY A 256 23.60 -49.60 15.06
C GLY A 256 23.31 -51.09 14.77
N ARG A 257 22.98 -51.42 13.52
CA ARG A 257 22.80 -52.81 13.06
C ARG A 257 24.10 -53.60 13.04
N ALA A 258 25.19 -53.01 12.54
CA ALA A 258 26.50 -53.65 12.52
C ALA A 258 26.97 -54.00 13.94
N ASN A 259 26.85 -53.06 14.88
CA ASN A 259 27.25 -53.29 16.29
C ASN A 259 26.39 -54.37 16.99
N ARG A 260 25.09 -54.45 16.71
CA ARG A 260 24.23 -55.52 17.26
C ARG A 260 24.59 -56.91 16.72
N ARG A 261 24.98 -57.01 15.45
CA ARG A 261 25.43 -58.29 14.86
C ARG A 261 26.75 -58.75 15.46
N SER A 262 27.72 -57.86 15.68
CA SER A 262 29.00 -58.21 16.32
C SER A 262 28.80 -58.68 17.77
N ARG A 263 27.99 -57.96 18.58
CA ARG A 263 27.70 -58.38 19.96
C ARG A 263 26.93 -59.70 20.07
N ALA A 264 26.11 -60.04 19.08
CA ALA A 264 25.44 -61.34 19.03
C ALA A 264 26.38 -62.48 18.63
N ALA A 265 27.48 -62.18 17.94
CA ALA A 265 28.50 -63.15 17.54
C ALA A 265 29.56 -63.40 18.63
N GLU A 266 29.79 -62.44 19.54
CA GLU A 266 30.68 -62.58 20.70
C GLU A 266 29.99 -63.17 21.95
N GLY A 267 28.67 -63.39 21.89
CA GLY A 267 27.86 -63.90 23.00
C GLY A 267 27.54 -65.40 22.94
N THR A 268 28.19 -66.16 22.04
CA THR A 268 28.13 -67.62 21.92
C THR A 268 29.49 -68.23 22.23
#